data_AF-A0A7G8Q004-F1
#
_entry.id   AF-A0A7G8Q004-F1
#
_cell.length_a   1.000
_cell.length_b   1.000
_cell.length_c   1.000
_cell.angle_alpha   90.00
_cell.angle_beta   90.00
_cell.angle_gamma   90.00
#
_symmetry.space_group_name_H-M   'P 1'
#
loop_
_entity.id
_entity.type
_entity.pdbx_description
1 polymer ?
#
loop_
_entity_poly.entity_id
_entity_poly.type
_entity_poly.pdbx_seq_one_letter_code
_entity_poly.pdbx_strand_id
1 'polypeptide(L)'
;MKRSWPVPTFCRAAGLAAFVSLAGLLPLHALAQQDNARFHQAPASAADVRNPHAGNAGAINEGKTLYGSNCAACHGAAAQGNGNVPALASEVVKNAPPGELFWFITHGDVPNGMPAWSSLSDEQRWNIVTYLDSLEPAKSLPGAPTAIASKTPGNWPAPTPPFTDFRYESPGTSRKITVADLPKPYATQSAGNGPQLVARPADAWPKAPKGFKVELFATDLNNPRLLRTAPNGDVFVAETKAGRITVMRGITADGHPKETHVFATGLNKPFGIAFYPAAHPQWVYVGNTDAVVRFAYKDGDLQASGKPEHIADLPHSDGGHSTRDVAFSPDGTRMYVSVGSKSNVDDPDTTPAEKNRADILVLKPDGSDMHIFASGIRNAVGLAVDPASGELWCSVNERDGLGDNLVPDYITHVQEGGFYGWPWWYMGNHQDPRHAGKHPELANRVIVPDVLLHPHNASLQLTFYNGTQFPEAYRGDIFASEHGSWNRSARVGYEVIRVPRHGTARASGEYEDFLTGFVLPSGQAWGRPVGITTASDGSLLVSDDGGNVIWRVSYTGG
;
A
#
# COMPACT_ATOMS: atom_id res chain seq x y z
N MET A 1 -18.90 -18.66 66.84
CA MET A 1 -19.57 -18.01 68.01
C MET A 1 -19.20 -16.53 68.00
N LYS A 2 -20.20 -15.64 68.19
CA LYS A 2 -20.20 -14.30 68.82
C LYS A 2 -18.89 -13.46 68.77
N ARG A 3 -18.84 -12.15 68.53
CA ARG A 3 -19.81 -11.03 68.45
C ARG A 3 -18.98 -9.76 68.07
N SER A 4 -19.69 -8.75 67.62
CA SER A 4 -19.35 -7.36 67.31
C SER A 4 -18.67 -6.51 68.43
N TRP A 5 -17.74 -5.61 68.02
CA TRP A 5 -17.55 -4.14 68.31
C TRP A 5 -17.63 -3.63 69.78
N PRO A 6 -16.93 -2.53 70.24
CA PRO A 6 -16.84 -1.22 69.55
C PRO A 6 -15.60 -0.31 69.84
N VAL A 7 -15.67 0.90 69.26
CA VAL A 7 -14.83 2.11 69.39
C VAL A 7 -14.89 2.73 70.81
N PRO A 8 -13.93 3.59 71.20
CA PRO A 8 -14.34 4.92 71.65
C PRO A 8 -13.46 6.10 71.16
N THR A 9 -14.16 7.19 70.89
CA THR A 9 -13.71 8.59 70.70
C THR A 9 -13.43 9.25 72.06
N PHE A 10 -12.56 10.27 72.14
CA PHE A 10 -12.85 11.62 72.72
C PHE A 10 -11.59 12.52 72.97
N CYS A 11 -11.78 13.82 72.68
CA CYS A 11 -11.19 15.07 73.25
C CYS A 11 -9.65 15.24 73.39
N ARG A 12 -9.00 16.21 72.71
CA ARG A 12 -8.93 17.70 72.86
C ARG A 12 -7.93 18.23 73.93
N ALA A 13 -7.10 19.17 73.45
CA ALA A 13 -6.34 20.23 74.17
C ALA A 13 -5.10 19.77 74.96
N ALA A 14 -4.00 20.51 75.11
CA ALA A 14 -3.43 21.73 74.54
C ALA A 14 -1.98 21.79 75.10
N GLY A 15 -1.01 22.37 74.37
CA GLY A 15 0.35 22.52 74.91
C GLY A 15 1.26 23.25 73.94
N LEU A 16 1.28 24.58 74.07
CA LEU A 16 2.14 25.51 73.35
C LEU A 16 3.63 25.22 73.64
N ALA A 17 4.46 25.34 72.61
CA ALA A 17 5.76 26.00 72.73
C ALA A 17 6.07 26.71 71.41
N ALA A 18 6.09 28.03 71.47
CA ALA A 18 6.38 28.94 70.36
C ALA A 18 7.89 29.09 70.18
N PHE A 19 8.37 29.14 68.94
CA PHE A 19 9.51 29.99 68.60
C PHE A 19 9.31 30.64 67.21
N VAL A 20 9.17 31.96 67.31
CA VAL A 20 9.28 33.04 66.34
C VAL A 20 10.10 32.74 65.08
N SER A 21 9.56 33.06 63.91
CA SER A 21 10.29 33.74 62.83
C SER A 21 9.33 34.50 61.93
N LEU A 22 9.62 35.79 61.76
CA LEU A 22 8.85 36.80 61.06
C LEU A 22 8.85 36.60 59.53
N ALA A 23 7.81 37.16 58.93
CA ALA A 23 7.45 37.14 57.52
C ALA A 23 8.53 37.63 56.53
N GLY A 24 8.53 37.01 55.35
CA GLY A 24 9.05 37.56 54.09
C GLY A 24 8.30 36.94 52.91
N LEU A 25 7.34 37.69 52.35
CA LEU A 25 6.66 37.38 51.09
C LEU A 25 7.65 37.52 49.92
N LEU A 26 7.84 36.45 49.16
CA LEU A 26 8.38 36.47 47.79
C LEU A 26 7.57 35.49 46.91
N PRO A 27 7.46 35.75 45.60
CA PRO A 27 6.42 35.18 44.75
C PRO A 27 6.72 33.73 44.42
N LEU A 28 5.67 32.91 44.30
CA LEU A 28 5.66 31.66 43.56
C LEU A 28 6.13 31.95 42.12
N HIS A 29 7.44 31.89 41.91
CA HIS A 29 8.00 31.75 40.58
C HIS A 29 7.70 30.33 40.16
N ALA A 30 6.85 30.19 39.15
CA ALA A 30 6.79 29.00 38.34
C ALA A 30 8.22 28.65 37.93
N LEU A 31 8.74 27.53 38.44
CA LEU A 31 9.83 26.84 37.80
C LEU A 31 9.25 26.27 36.50
N ALA A 32 9.26 27.10 35.46
CA ALA A 32 9.20 26.63 34.09
C ALA A 32 10.35 25.62 33.93
N GLN A 33 10.00 24.35 33.89
CA GLN A 33 10.91 23.30 33.47
C GLN A 33 11.26 23.59 32.00
N GLN A 34 12.49 24.04 31.75
CA GLN A 34 13.07 23.97 30.42
C GLN A 34 13.26 22.49 30.09
N ASP A 35 12.22 21.86 29.55
CA ASP A 35 12.37 20.64 28.77
C ASP A 35 13.14 21.03 27.51
N ASN A 36 14.47 20.88 27.53
CA ASN A 36 15.23 20.78 26.28
C ASN A 36 14.68 19.55 25.56
N ALA A 37 13.92 19.77 24.49
CA ALA A 37 13.35 18.73 23.66
C ALA A 37 14.48 17.82 23.12
N ARG A 38 14.66 16.65 23.73
CA ARG A 38 15.58 15.62 23.24
C ARG A 38 15.11 15.10 21.89
N PHE A 39 16.05 14.73 21.02
CA PHE A 39 15.73 14.21 19.69
C PHE A 39 14.86 12.96 19.82
N HIS A 40 13.60 13.08 19.39
CA HIS A 40 12.59 12.02 19.46
C HIS A 40 12.45 11.33 20.84
N GLN A 41 12.54 12.11 21.93
CA GLN A 41 12.37 11.61 23.30
C GLN A 41 13.36 10.50 23.71
N ALA A 42 14.57 10.48 23.12
CA ALA A 42 15.61 9.55 23.51
C ALA A 42 15.91 9.64 25.04
N PRO A 43 16.25 8.51 25.71
CA PRO A 43 16.54 8.49 27.14
C PRO A 43 17.75 9.36 27.44
N ALA A 44 17.82 9.91 28.66
CA ALA A 44 18.89 10.82 29.08
C ALA A 44 20.29 10.24 28.84
N SER A 45 20.42 8.93 29.06
CA SER A 45 21.66 8.19 28.87
C SER A 45 22.15 8.16 27.43
N ALA A 46 21.29 8.41 26.43
CA ALA A 46 21.66 8.42 25.02
C ALA A 46 22.43 9.69 24.63
N ALA A 47 22.16 10.83 25.27
CA ALA A 47 22.82 12.10 24.95
C ALA A 47 24.34 12.07 25.17
N ASP A 48 24.81 11.27 26.14
CA ASP A 48 26.22 11.16 26.51
C ASP A 48 26.98 10.11 25.68
N VAL A 49 26.29 9.31 24.84
CA VAL A 49 26.92 8.27 24.03
C VAL A 49 27.59 8.90 22.81
N ARG A 50 28.90 8.68 22.68
CA ARG A 50 29.70 9.20 21.57
C ARG A 50 29.76 8.20 20.42
N ASN A 51 29.75 8.71 19.20
CA ASN A 51 29.99 7.90 18.01
C ASN A 51 31.46 7.44 17.94
N PRO A 52 31.76 6.14 18.00
CA PRO A 52 33.13 5.61 17.95
C PRO A 52 33.79 5.73 16.56
N HIS A 53 33.01 6.03 15.52
CA HIS A 53 33.48 6.11 14.13
C HIS A 53 33.42 7.53 13.55
N ALA A 54 33.22 8.56 14.38
CA ALA A 54 33.13 9.94 13.93
C ALA A 54 34.32 10.34 13.01
N GLY A 55 34.00 10.84 11.82
CA GLY A 55 34.99 11.25 10.80
C GLY A 55 35.74 10.12 10.09
N ASN A 56 35.40 8.83 10.31
CA ASN A 56 36.05 7.71 9.65
C ASN A 56 35.51 7.49 8.22
N ALA A 57 36.36 7.63 7.21
CA ALA A 57 35.96 7.49 5.80
C ALA A 57 35.45 6.08 5.42
N GLY A 58 35.97 5.02 6.05
CA GLY A 58 35.48 3.65 5.85
C GLY A 58 34.06 3.48 6.38
N ALA A 59 33.81 3.97 7.60
CA ALA A 59 32.49 3.97 8.23
C ALA A 59 31.46 4.80 7.45
N ILE A 60 31.87 5.92 6.84
CA ILE A 60 31.00 6.71 5.95
C ILE A 60 30.56 5.90 4.72
N ASN A 61 31.49 5.20 4.06
CA ASN A 61 31.19 4.40 2.88
C ASN A 61 30.29 3.20 3.18
N GLU A 62 30.57 2.51 4.29
CA GLU A 62 29.74 1.40 4.76
C GLU A 62 28.35 1.90 5.20
N GLY A 63 28.32 3.01 5.94
CA GLY A 63 27.10 3.69 6.38
C GLY A 63 26.21 4.12 5.23
N LYS A 64 26.79 4.65 4.13
CA LYS A 64 26.06 4.99 2.90
C LYS A 64 25.39 3.76 2.27
N THR A 65 26.08 2.63 2.27
CA THR A 65 25.56 1.37 1.71
C THR A 65 24.39 0.86 2.55
N LEU A 66 24.58 0.81 3.88
CA LEU A 66 23.54 0.42 4.84
C LEU A 66 22.33 1.36 4.81
N TYR A 67 22.57 2.67 4.70
CA TYR A 67 21.53 3.67 4.54
C TYR A 67 20.71 3.42 3.26
N GLY A 68 21.37 3.08 2.15
CA GLY A 68 20.72 2.73 0.88
C GLY A 68 19.70 1.59 1.03
N SER A 69 20.11 0.51 1.72
CA SER A 69 19.28 -0.69 1.87
C SER A 69 18.16 -0.55 2.91
N ASN A 70 18.34 0.30 3.93
CA ASN A 70 17.44 0.34 5.09
C ASN A 70 16.62 1.64 5.20
N CYS A 71 17.19 2.78 4.78
CA CYS A 71 16.60 4.10 5.05
C CYS A 71 16.16 4.84 3.77
N ALA A 72 16.87 4.65 2.65
CA ALA A 72 16.68 5.44 1.44
C ALA A 72 15.31 5.27 0.78
N ALA A 73 14.66 4.12 0.95
CA ALA A 73 13.31 3.87 0.42
C ALA A 73 12.27 4.86 0.97
N CYS A 74 12.47 5.34 2.19
CA CYS A 74 11.60 6.32 2.85
C CYS A 74 12.20 7.74 2.81
N HIS A 75 13.48 7.89 3.15
CA HIS A 75 14.13 9.20 3.33
C HIS A 75 14.82 9.74 2.06
N GLY A 76 14.76 9.01 0.95
CA GLY A 76 15.40 9.38 -0.32
C GLY A 76 16.89 9.03 -0.35
N ALA A 77 17.43 8.83 -1.56
CA ALA A 77 18.80 8.37 -1.78
C ALA A 77 19.89 9.35 -1.30
N ALA A 78 19.57 10.64 -1.24
CA ALA A 78 20.43 11.70 -0.70
C ALA A 78 19.94 12.21 0.66
N ALA A 79 19.11 11.42 1.36
CA ALA A 79 18.47 11.80 2.62
C ALA A 79 17.66 13.11 2.57
N GLN A 80 17.18 13.45 1.38
CA GLN A 80 16.45 14.68 1.11
C GLN A 80 15.00 14.66 1.61
N GLY A 81 14.53 13.51 2.10
CA GLY A 81 13.13 13.29 2.45
C GLY A 81 12.24 13.32 1.21
N ASN A 82 10.93 13.20 1.43
CA ASN A 82 9.94 13.27 0.35
C ASN A 82 8.74 14.14 0.70
N GLY A 83 8.88 15.00 1.73
CA GLY A 83 7.83 15.84 2.28
C GLY A 83 7.00 15.18 3.38
N ASN A 84 6.83 13.86 3.35
CA ASN A 84 6.09 13.08 4.36
C ASN A 84 7.02 12.31 5.31
N VAL A 85 8.18 11.91 4.80
CA VAL A 85 9.29 11.34 5.56
C VAL A 85 10.38 12.42 5.68
N PRO A 86 10.86 12.75 6.90
CA PRO A 86 11.74 13.90 7.10
C PRO A 86 13.07 13.74 6.36
N ALA A 87 13.60 14.87 5.89
CA ALA A 87 14.96 14.91 5.37
C ALA A 87 15.95 14.61 6.51
N LEU A 88 16.76 13.56 6.33
CA LEU A 88 17.83 13.27 7.28
C LEU A 88 19.09 14.09 6.99
N ALA A 89 19.22 14.65 5.77
CA ALA A 89 20.14 15.73 5.45
C ALA A 89 19.56 17.10 5.89
N SER A 90 19.12 17.21 7.15
CA SER A 90 18.54 18.43 7.73
C SER A 90 19.35 18.93 8.93
N GLU A 91 19.23 20.24 9.21
CA GLU A 91 19.84 20.85 10.41
C GLU A 91 19.37 20.19 11.71
N VAL A 92 18.13 19.69 11.77
CA VAL A 92 17.62 19.02 12.98
C VAL A 92 18.38 17.73 13.26
N VAL A 93 18.64 16.93 12.22
CA VAL A 93 19.40 15.68 12.35
C VAL A 93 20.88 15.95 12.58
N LYS A 94 21.47 16.93 11.90
CA LYS A 94 22.87 17.33 12.11
C LYS A 94 23.17 17.82 13.52
N ASN A 95 22.23 18.54 14.13
CA ASN A 95 22.41 19.09 15.47
C ASN A 95 21.98 18.10 16.59
N ALA A 96 21.46 16.92 16.23
CA ALA A 96 21.09 15.90 17.20
C ALA A 96 22.34 15.21 17.77
N PRO A 97 22.43 14.94 19.09
CA PRO A 97 23.51 14.16 19.65
C PRO A 97 23.63 12.78 18.96
N PRO A 98 24.84 12.32 18.57
CA PRO A 98 25.00 11.06 17.84
C PRO A 98 24.42 9.84 18.58
N GLY A 99 24.47 9.83 19.91
CA GLY A 99 23.86 8.79 20.73
C GLY A 99 22.34 8.79 20.73
N GLU A 100 21.70 9.95 20.59
CA GLU A 100 20.25 10.05 20.43
C GLU A 100 19.82 9.57 19.03
N LEU A 101 20.60 9.89 17.98
CA LEU A 101 20.40 9.35 16.63
C LEU A 101 20.56 7.83 16.59
N PHE A 102 21.62 7.32 17.22
CA PHE A 102 21.84 5.88 17.34
C PHE A 102 20.67 5.19 18.03
N TRP A 103 20.23 5.73 19.18
CA TRP A 103 19.08 5.21 19.91
C TRP A 103 17.82 5.20 19.02
N PHE A 104 17.55 6.30 18.31
CA PHE A 104 16.37 6.42 17.47
C PHE A 104 16.40 5.44 16.28
N ILE A 105 17.57 5.23 15.66
CA ILE A 105 17.75 4.22 14.61
C ILE A 105 17.53 2.80 15.16
N THR A 106 17.99 2.51 16.37
CA THR A 106 17.81 1.19 17.01
C THR A 106 16.34 0.87 17.27
N HIS A 107 15.55 1.85 17.72
CA HIS A 107 14.18 1.63 18.19
C HIS A 107 13.11 1.99 17.15
N GLY A 108 13.47 2.81 16.17
CA GLY A 108 12.55 3.34 15.16
C GLY A 108 11.44 4.19 15.76
N ASP A 109 10.46 4.50 14.92
CA ASP A 109 9.14 5.01 15.30
C ASP A 109 8.10 4.10 14.65
N VAL A 110 8.09 2.85 15.13
CA VAL A 110 7.29 1.76 14.56
C VAL A 110 5.80 2.11 14.48
N PRO A 111 5.19 2.79 15.49
CA PRO A 111 3.80 3.24 15.39
C PRO A 111 3.54 4.23 14.25
N ASN A 112 4.54 5.03 13.85
CA ASN A 112 4.44 6.00 12.76
C ASN A 112 5.14 5.55 11.47
N GLY A 113 5.45 4.25 11.36
CA GLY A 113 5.93 3.64 10.12
C GLY A 113 7.44 3.69 9.89
N MET A 114 8.24 4.19 10.84
CA MET A 114 9.71 4.07 10.78
C MET A 114 10.15 2.75 11.43
N PRO A 115 10.77 1.81 10.69
CA PRO A 115 11.21 0.54 11.25
C PRO A 115 12.27 0.71 12.34
N ALA A 116 12.31 -0.23 13.28
CA ALA A 116 13.40 -0.39 14.23
C ALA A 116 14.55 -1.17 13.58
N TRP A 117 15.77 -0.66 13.65
CA TRP A 117 16.95 -1.33 13.08
C TRP A 117 17.77 -2.06 14.14
N SER A 118 17.10 -2.59 15.17
CA SER A 118 17.69 -3.43 16.21
C SER A 118 18.36 -4.70 15.64
N SER A 119 17.96 -5.13 14.45
CA SER A 119 18.52 -6.25 13.68
C SER A 119 19.91 -6.01 13.08
N LEU A 120 20.32 -4.74 12.89
CA LEU A 120 21.69 -4.39 12.50
C LEU A 120 22.62 -4.49 13.71
N SER A 121 23.91 -4.74 13.50
CA SER A 121 24.90 -4.66 14.58
C SER A 121 25.07 -3.22 15.08
N ASP A 122 25.60 -3.05 16.29
CA ASP A 122 25.93 -1.71 16.83
C ASP A 122 26.88 -0.97 15.89
N GLU A 123 27.91 -1.65 15.38
CA GLU A 123 28.85 -1.10 14.41
C GLU A 123 28.14 -0.60 13.14
N GLN A 124 27.23 -1.42 12.58
CA GLN A 124 26.46 -1.05 11.39
C GLN A 124 25.56 0.19 11.64
N ARG A 125 24.90 0.26 12.79
CA ARG A 125 24.10 1.44 13.15
C ARG A 125 24.97 2.69 13.35
N TRP A 126 26.14 2.56 13.96
CA TRP A 126 27.08 3.68 14.09
C TRP A 126 27.63 4.14 12.74
N ASN A 127 27.86 3.22 11.80
CA ASN A 127 28.25 3.57 10.43
C ASN A 127 27.15 4.39 9.74
N ILE A 128 25.86 4.05 9.92
CA ILE A 128 24.74 4.87 9.42
C ILE A 128 24.75 6.27 10.04
N VAL A 129 24.90 6.39 11.37
CA VAL A 129 24.99 7.71 12.04
C VAL A 129 26.17 8.53 11.50
N THR A 130 27.31 7.88 11.26
CA THR A 130 28.52 8.53 10.71
C THR A 130 28.30 9.00 9.28
N TYR A 131 27.57 8.24 8.46
CA TYR A 131 27.16 8.67 7.13
C TYR A 131 26.23 9.88 7.19
N LEU A 132 25.21 9.88 8.05
CA LEU A 132 24.28 11.01 8.20
C LEU A 132 25.01 12.30 8.62
N ASP A 133 26.00 12.20 9.51
CA ASP A 133 26.85 13.31 9.94
C ASP A 133 27.69 13.89 8.79
N SER A 134 28.08 13.05 7.82
CA SER A 134 28.87 13.46 6.64
C SER A 134 28.08 14.17 5.55
N LEU A 135 26.74 14.16 5.60
CA LEU A 135 25.89 14.75 4.57
C LEU A 135 25.90 16.27 4.65
N GLU A 136 25.86 16.96 3.51
CA GLU A 136 25.60 18.40 3.47
C GLU A 136 24.11 18.69 3.69
N PRO A 137 23.71 19.79 4.37
CA PRO A 137 22.29 20.11 4.55
C PRO A 137 21.68 20.36 3.17
N ALA A 138 20.58 19.69 2.86
CA ALA A 138 19.92 19.87 1.57
C ALA A 138 19.38 21.31 1.46
N LYS A 139 19.67 22.00 0.35
CA LYS A 139 18.91 23.21 -0.04
C LYS A 139 17.46 22.77 -0.26
N SER A 140 16.55 23.25 0.59
CA SER A 140 15.11 23.02 0.42
C SER A 140 14.69 23.36 -1.01
N LEU A 141 14.15 22.40 -1.76
CA LEU A 141 13.57 22.68 -3.08
C LEU A 141 12.43 23.71 -2.91
N PRO A 142 12.42 24.81 -3.69
CA PRO A 142 11.28 25.71 -3.70
C PRO A 142 10.08 24.95 -4.29
N GLY A 143 9.04 24.75 -3.49
CA GLY A 143 7.79 24.10 -3.93
C GLY A 143 7.53 22.69 -3.40
N ALA A 144 8.35 22.16 -2.49
CA ALA A 144 7.94 20.98 -1.72
C ALA A 144 6.84 21.40 -0.71
N PRO A 145 5.60 20.87 -0.81
CA PRO A 145 4.56 21.17 0.15
C PRO A 145 5.00 20.66 1.52
N THR A 146 4.88 21.51 2.55
CA THR A 146 5.01 21.11 3.94
C THR A 146 3.81 20.22 4.26
N ALA A 147 4.01 18.91 4.45
CA ALA A 147 2.94 18.02 4.86
C ALA A 147 2.43 18.43 6.24
N ILE A 148 1.17 18.82 6.33
CA ILE A 148 0.49 18.99 7.61
C ILE A 148 0.00 17.60 8.00
N ALA A 149 0.58 17.00 9.05
CA ALA A 149 -0.01 15.82 9.68
C ALA A 149 -1.48 16.14 10.00
N SER A 150 -2.42 15.30 9.55
CA SER A 150 -3.83 15.61 9.69
C SER A 150 -4.14 15.90 11.15
N LYS A 151 -4.70 17.09 11.40
CA LYS A 151 -5.30 17.50 12.67
C LYS A 151 -6.23 16.37 13.14
N THR A 152 -6.15 16.05 14.43
CA THR A 152 -6.99 15.14 15.22
C THR A 152 -7.93 14.21 14.44
N PRO A 153 -7.78 12.87 14.54
CA PRO A 153 -8.68 11.92 13.88
C PRO A 153 -10.16 12.31 14.05
N GLY A 154 -10.85 12.55 12.94
CA GLY A 154 -12.29 12.84 12.90
C GLY A 154 -12.70 14.25 12.45
N ASN A 155 -11.80 15.24 12.37
CA ASN A 155 -12.17 16.64 12.06
C ASN A 155 -11.76 17.09 10.64
N TRP A 156 -12.11 16.31 9.61
CA TRP A 156 -11.94 16.70 8.21
C TRP A 156 -13.19 17.41 7.67
N PRO A 157 -13.06 18.43 6.80
CA PRO A 157 -14.22 19.01 6.11
C PRO A 157 -14.95 17.94 5.31
N ALA A 158 -16.25 18.13 5.06
CA ALA A 158 -16.99 17.25 4.16
C ALA A 158 -16.37 17.32 2.75
N PRO A 159 -16.27 16.18 2.03
CA PRO A 159 -15.69 16.15 0.70
C PRO A 159 -16.64 16.83 -0.30
N THR A 160 -16.07 17.42 -1.35
CA THR A 160 -16.83 18.05 -2.43
C THR A 160 -17.01 17.07 -3.59
N PRO A 161 -18.24 16.78 -4.04
CA PRO A 161 -18.48 15.93 -5.22
C PRO A 161 -17.72 16.41 -6.48
N PRO A 162 -17.29 15.50 -7.36
CA PRO A 162 -17.52 14.04 -7.29
C PRO A 162 -16.59 13.32 -6.29
N PHE A 163 -15.71 14.04 -5.58
CA PHE A 163 -14.78 13.46 -4.64
C PHE A 163 -15.45 13.06 -3.31
N THR A 164 -14.93 12.01 -2.68
CA THR A 164 -15.44 11.41 -1.43
C THR A 164 -14.31 11.14 -0.44
N ASP A 165 -14.66 10.60 0.72
CA ASP A 165 -13.71 9.96 1.64
C ASP A 165 -14.39 8.79 2.35
N PHE A 166 -13.61 8.03 3.13
CA PHE A 166 -14.03 6.82 3.83
C PHE A 166 -15.30 6.97 4.70
N ARG A 167 -15.64 8.20 5.13
CA ARG A 167 -16.84 8.47 5.94
C ARG A 167 -18.12 8.43 5.13
N TYR A 168 -18.02 8.58 3.80
CA TYR A 168 -19.12 8.67 2.85
C TYR A 168 -19.09 7.52 1.83
N GLU A 169 -18.26 6.50 2.06
CA GLU A 169 -18.31 5.23 1.33
C GLU A 169 -19.46 4.37 1.88
N SER A 170 -20.30 3.87 0.98
CA SER A 170 -21.47 3.09 1.36
C SER A 170 -21.90 2.16 0.24
N PRO A 171 -22.14 0.85 0.50
CA PRO A 171 -22.44 -0.11 -0.55
C PRO A 171 -23.64 0.31 -1.42
N GLY A 172 -23.47 0.22 -2.74
CA GLY A 172 -24.44 0.65 -3.75
C GLY A 172 -24.36 2.13 -4.14
N THR A 173 -23.43 2.90 -3.57
CA THR A 173 -23.21 4.29 -3.99
C THR A 173 -22.47 4.30 -5.33
N SER A 174 -23.11 4.83 -6.37
CA SER A 174 -22.48 5.03 -7.68
C SER A 174 -21.64 6.31 -7.71
N ARG A 175 -20.49 6.23 -8.36
CA ARG A 175 -19.48 7.28 -8.47
C ARG A 175 -19.00 7.39 -9.90
N LYS A 176 -18.76 8.62 -10.35
CA LYS A 176 -18.22 8.91 -11.67
C LYS A 176 -17.32 10.13 -11.60
N ILE A 177 -16.06 9.96 -11.99
CA ILE A 177 -15.08 11.03 -12.12
C ILE A 177 -14.71 11.12 -13.60
N THR A 178 -14.66 12.32 -14.13
CA THR A 178 -14.25 12.61 -15.50
C THR A 178 -13.06 13.54 -15.52
N VAL A 179 -12.42 13.65 -16.69
CA VAL A 179 -11.31 14.58 -16.90
C VAL A 179 -11.72 16.04 -16.60
N ALA A 180 -12.99 16.39 -16.79
CA ALA A 180 -13.50 17.74 -16.51
C ALA A 180 -13.62 18.06 -15.01
N ASP A 181 -13.64 17.04 -14.15
CA ASP A 181 -13.75 17.20 -12.70
C ASP A 181 -12.39 17.41 -12.02
N LEU A 182 -11.30 17.21 -12.76
CA LEU A 182 -9.96 17.22 -12.18
C LEU A 182 -9.56 18.64 -11.76
N PRO A 183 -9.18 18.84 -10.48
CA PRO A 183 -8.67 20.12 -10.04
C PRO A 183 -7.30 20.40 -10.66
N LYS A 184 -6.90 21.67 -10.66
CA LYS A 184 -5.53 22.04 -11.01
C LYS A 184 -4.55 21.39 -10.03
N PRO A 185 -3.32 21.03 -10.46
CA PRO A 185 -2.27 20.61 -9.55
C PRO A 185 -2.11 21.58 -8.38
N TYR A 186 -1.96 21.04 -7.17
CA TYR A 186 -1.80 21.78 -5.92
C TYR A 186 -3.01 22.63 -5.51
N ALA A 187 -4.21 22.34 -6.02
CA ALA A 187 -5.46 22.95 -5.53
C ALA A 187 -5.67 22.72 -4.01
N THR A 188 -5.14 21.61 -3.49
CA THR A 188 -4.87 21.42 -2.06
C THR A 188 -3.39 21.06 -1.87
N GLN A 189 -2.89 21.19 -0.64
CA GLN A 189 -1.61 20.60 -0.29
C GLN A 189 -1.71 19.06 -0.38
N SER A 190 -0.59 18.41 -0.71
CA SER A 190 -0.45 16.96 -0.53
C SER A 190 -0.29 16.66 0.96
N ALA A 191 -0.76 15.49 1.40
CA ALA A 191 -0.70 15.11 2.80
C ALA A 191 -0.16 13.69 2.96
N GLY A 192 0.75 13.50 3.93
CA GLY A 192 1.18 12.18 4.38
C GLY A 192 0.26 11.67 5.47
N ASN A 193 -0.48 10.62 5.17
CA ASN A 193 -1.47 10.00 6.04
C ASN A 193 -1.48 8.49 5.81
N GLY A 194 -0.36 7.81 6.07
CA GLY A 194 -0.27 6.34 5.96
C GLY A 194 -1.28 5.63 6.88
N PRO A 195 -1.81 4.45 6.51
CA PRO A 195 -2.77 3.73 7.34
C PRO A 195 -2.20 3.39 8.71
N GLN A 196 -2.88 3.87 9.75
CA GLN A 196 -2.70 3.35 11.10
C GLN A 196 -3.53 2.08 11.23
N LEU A 197 -2.87 0.93 11.04
CA LEU A 197 -3.49 -0.38 11.18
C LEU A 197 -3.76 -0.68 12.66
N VAL A 198 -4.99 -1.09 12.95
CA VAL A 198 -5.41 -1.59 14.26
C VAL A 198 -5.98 -3.00 14.13
N ALA A 199 -6.01 -3.74 15.23
CA ALA A 199 -6.75 -4.99 15.26
C ALA A 199 -8.23 -4.74 14.95
N ARG A 200 -8.84 -5.63 14.16
CA ARG A 200 -10.28 -5.59 13.88
C ARG A 200 -11.08 -5.64 15.18
N PRO A 201 -11.92 -4.65 15.49
CA PRO A 201 -12.86 -4.75 16.61
C PRO A 201 -13.75 -5.98 16.48
N ALA A 202 -14.15 -6.58 17.60
CA ALA A 202 -14.88 -7.85 17.59
C ALA A 202 -16.22 -7.78 16.83
N ASP A 203 -16.85 -6.61 16.79
CA ASP A 203 -18.13 -6.31 16.15
C ASP A 203 -17.98 -5.61 14.78
N ALA A 204 -16.75 -5.35 14.33
CA ALA A 204 -16.49 -4.71 13.04
C ALA A 204 -16.45 -5.74 11.90
N TRP A 205 -17.31 -5.55 10.91
CA TRP A 205 -17.38 -6.36 9.69
C TRP A 205 -17.43 -5.47 8.45
N PRO A 206 -16.89 -5.92 7.30
CA PRO A 206 -17.10 -5.21 6.05
C PRO A 206 -18.60 -5.20 5.72
N LYS A 207 -19.05 -4.12 5.11
CA LYS A 207 -20.44 -3.90 4.72
C LYS A 207 -20.57 -4.15 3.22
N ALA A 208 -21.53 -4.99 2.84
CA ALA A 208 -21.88 -5.28 1.45
C ALA A 208 -23.31 -4.78 1.14
N PRO A 209 -23.75 -4.74 -0.14
CA PRO A 209 -25.10 -4.34 -0.48
C PRO A 209 -26.14 -5.30 0.12
N LYS A 210 -27.40 -4.84 0.21
CA LYS A 210 -28.50 -5.68 0.72
C LYS A 210 -28.57 -7.00 -0.06
N GLY A 211 -28.76 -8.10 0.66
CA GLY A 211 -28.85 -9.45 0.11
C GLY A 211 -27.51 -10.20 0.03
N PHE A 212 -26.39 -9.49 0.25
CA PHE A 212 -25.08 -10.10 0.38
C PHE A 212 -24.72 -10.37 1.84
N LYS A 213 -23.98 -11.45 2.05
CA LYS A 213 -23.41 -11.88 3.32
C LYS A 213 -21.89 -11.86 3.22
N VAL A 214 -21.23 -11.31 4.24
CA VAL A 214 -19.78 -11.25 4.35
C VAL A 214 -19.30 -12.16 5.48
N GLU A 215 -18.38 -13.06 5.17
CA GLU A 215 -17.86 -14.08 6.09
C GLU A 215 -16.33 -14.11 6.03
N LEU A 216 -15.69 -14.62 7.08
CA LEU A 216 -14.27 -14.97 7.00
C LEU A 216 -14.13 -16.28 6.23
N PHE A 217 -13.38 -16.25 5.15
CA PHE A 217 -13.00 -17.44 4.40
C PHE A 217 -11.81 -18.12 5.09
N ALA A 218 -10.70 -17.39 5.23
CA ALA A 218 -9.45 -17.88 5.80
C ALA A 218 -8.81 -16.82 6.70
N THR A 219 -8.06 -17.25 7.70
CA THR A 219 -7.32 -16.40 8.65
C THR A 219 -5.86 -16.84 8.76
N ASP A 220 -5.08 -16.14 9.60
CA ASP A 220 -3.71 -16.50 9.96
C ASP A 220 -2.74 -16.56 8.77
N LEU A 221 -3.02 -15.71 7.77
CA LEU A 221 -2.15 -15.51 6.62
C LEU A 221 -1.06 -14.49 6.94
N ASN A 222 -0.03 -14.41 6.12
CA ASN A 222 1.05 -13.45 6.25
C ASN A 222 1.11 -12.57 5.00
N ASN A 223 0.50 -11.39 5.10
CA ASN A 223 0.38 -10.44 4.01
C ASN A 223 -0.19 -11.09 2.73
N PRO A 224 -1.43 -11.62 2.79
CA PRO A 224 -2.11 -12.18 1.63
C PRO A 224 -2.38 -11.06 0.61
N ARG A 225 -1.80 -11.17 -0.58
CA ARG A 225 -1.91 -10.19 -1.67
C ARG A 225 -2.80 -10.74 -2.77
N LEU A 226 -2.28 -10.98 -3.96
CA LEU A 226 -3.08 -11.42 -5.11
C LEU A 226 -3.80 -12.76 -4.85
N LEU A 227 -5.03 -12.86 -5.34
CA LEU A 227 -5.81 -14.10 -5.38
C LEU A 227 -6.00 -14.57 -6.82
N ARG A 228 -5.93 -15.88 -7.06
CA ARG A 228 -6.28 -16.47 -8.35
C ARG A 228 -6.96 -17.82 -8.14
N THR A 229 -8.17 -17.97 -8.68
CA THR A 229 -8.85 -19.27 -8.76
C THR A 229 -8.30 -20.06 -9.94
N ALA A 230 -7.86 -21.28 -9.70
CA ALA A 230 -7.47 -22.26 -10.71
C ALA A 230 -8.69 -22.81 -11.46
N PRO A 231 -8.53 -23.40 -12.66
CA PRO A 231 -9.65 -23.97 -13.42
C PRO A 231 -10.46 -25.05 -12.69
N ASN A 232 -9.82 -25.81 -11.79
CA ASN A 232 -10.49 -26.79 -10.93
C ASN A 232 -11.23 -26.19 -9.72
N GLY A 233 -11.14 -24.87 -9.51
CA GLY A 233 -11.78 -24.16 -8.41
C GLY A 233 -10.95 -24.03 -7.14
N ASP A 234 -9.70 -24.50 -7.11
CA ASP A 234 -8.78 -24.21 -6.00
C ASP A 234 -8.40 -22.73 -6.00
N VAL A 235 -8.22 -22.15 -4.81
CA VAL A 235 -7.90 -20.73 -4.64
C VAL A 235 -6.45 -20.59 -4.22
N PHE A 236 -5.66 -19.91 -5.04
CA PHE A 236 -4.26 -19.60 -4.76
C PHE A 236 -4.13 -18.17 -4.24
N VAL A 237 -3.33 -17.99 -3.21
CA VAL A 237 -3.00 -16.68 -2.62
C VAL A 237 -1.49 -16.48 -2.57
N ALA A 238 -1.02 -15.33 -3.03
CA ALA A 238 0.35 -14.90 -2.85
C ALA A 238 0.52 -14.28 -1.46
N GLU A 239 1.34 -14.88 -0.59
CA GLU A 239 1.71 -14.30 0.70
C GLU A 239 3.08 -13.62 0.53
N THR A 240 3.03 -12.36 0.05
CA THR A 240 4.20 -11.64 -0.47
C THR A 240 5.31 -11.50 0.58
N LYS A 241 4.98 -11.10 1.81
CA LYS A 241 6.00 -10.98 2.88
C LYS A 241 6.57 -12.33 3.30
N ALA A 242 5.78 -13.40 3.24
CA ALA A 242 6.24 -14.74 3.57
C ALA A 242 7.05 -15.39 2.43
N GLY A 243 7.06 -14.82 1.23
CA GLY A 243 7.76 -15.40 0.09
C GLY A 243 7.18 -16.74 -0.34
N ARG A 244 5.86 -16.92 -0.26
CA ARG A 244 5.18 -18.19 -0.57
C ARG A 244 3.86 -18.02 -1.31
N ILE A 245 3.44 -19.09 -1.97
CA ILE A 245 2.09 -19.27 -2.50
C ILE A 245 1.37 -20.32 -1.65
N THR A 246 0.16 -20.00 -1.20
CA THR A 246 -0.72 -20.92 -0.46
C THR A 246 -1.92 -21.28 -1.33
N VAL A 247 -2.35 -22.53 -1.28
CA VAL A 247 -3.51 -23.06 -2.03
C VAL A 247 -4.57 -23.56 -1.07
N MET A 248 -5.83 -23.23 -1.37
CA MET A 248 -7.00 -23.58 -0.59
C MET A 248 -7.96 -24.38 -1.47
N ARG A 249 -8.33 -25.58 -1.02
CA ARG A 249 -9.18 -26.50 -1.77
C ARG A 249 -10.55 -26.63 -1.15
N GLY A 250 -11.57 -26.48 -2.01
CA GLY A 250 -12.98 -26.68 -1.67
C GLY A 250 -13.50 -25.72 -0.62
N ILE A 251 -14.82 -25.67 -0.48
CA ILE A 251 -15.50 -24.82 0.50
C ILE A 251 -16.42 -25.70 1.35
N THR A 252 -16.31 -25.58 2.66
CA THR A 252 -17.17 -26.24 3.65
C THR A 252 -18.57 -25.61 3.67
N ALA A 253 -19.53 -26.25 4.34
CA ALA A 253 -20.90 -25.72 4.44
C ALA A 253 -20.97 -24.37 5.19
N ASP A 254 -20.03 -24.12 6.10
CA ASP A 254 -19.84 -22.88 6.84
C ASP A 254 -18.91 -21.88 6.14
N GLY A 255 -18.50 -22.15 4.90
CA GLY A 255 -17.84 -21.17 4.04
C GLY A 255 -16.33 -21.05 4.19
N HIS A 256 -15.66 -22.01 4.84
CA HIS A 256 -14.20 -22.06 4.99
C HIS A 256 -13.53 -22.99 3.95
N PRO A 257 -12.22 -22.86 3.70
CA PRO A 257 -11.45 -23.87 2.98
C PRO A 257 -11.60 -25.27 3.61
N LYS A 258 -11.79 -26.32 2.81
CA LYS A 258 -11.71 -27.70 3.34
C LYS A 258 -10.27 -28.10 3.64
N GLU A 259 -9.35 -27.64 2.81
CA GLU A 259 -7.92 -27.88 2.98
C GLU A 259 -7.13 -26.62 2.66
N THR A 260 -5.98 -26.46 3.29
CA THR A 260 -5.03 -25.37 3.02
C THR A 260 -3.62 -25.92 3.05
N HIS A 261 -2.85 -25.66 1.98
CA HIS A 261 -1.49 -26.17 1.81
C HIS A 261 -0.58 -25.05 1.31
N VAL A 262 0.71 -25.14 1.65
CA VAL A 262 1.72 -24.27 1.03
C VAL A 262 2.14 -24.89 -0.29
N PHE A 263 1.80 -24.22 -1.39
CA PHE A 263 2.12 -24.69 -2.74
C PHE A 263 3.62 -24.55 -3.03
N ALA A 264 4.19 -23.38 -2.79
CA ALA A 264 5.60 -23.07 -3.05
C ALA A 264 6.15 -22.04 -2.05
N THR A 265 7.44 -22.10 -1.74
CA THR A 265 8.15 -21.17 -0.83
C THR A 265 9.46 -20.68 -1.45
N GLY A 266 10.15 -19.74 -0.77
CA GLY A 266 11.45 -19.23 -1.21
C GLY A 266 11.35 -18.28 -2.41
N LEU A 267 10.18 -17.68 -2.61
CA LEU A 267 9.91 -16.74 -3.68
C LEU A 267 10.25 -15.31 -3.26
N ASN A 268 10.75 -14.51 -4.20
CA ASN A 268 11.12 -13.12 -3.93
C ASN A 268 9.90 -12.19 -4.04
N LYS A 269 9.24 -11.93 -2.91
CA LYS A 269 8.06 -11.06 -2.80
C LYS A 269 7.03 -11.39 -3.92
N PRO A 270 6.53 -12.63 -3.98
CA PRO A 270 5.64 -13.06 -5.05
C PRO A 270 4.35 -12.24 -5.03
N PHE A 271 3.82 -11.92 -6.21
CA PHE A 271 2.52 -11.25 -6.36
C PHE A 271 1.67 -11.95 -7.43
N GLY A 272 2.05 -11.85 -8.70
CA GLY A 272 1.29 -12.42 -9.81
C GLY A 272 1.19 -13.94 -9.77
N ILE A 273 0.02 -14.46 -10.16
CA ILE A 273 -0.23 -15.90 -10.31
C ILE A 273 -1.03 -16.11 -11.61
N ALA A 274 -0.57 -17.00 -12.49
CA ALA A 274 -1.28 -17.35 -13.70
C ALA A 274 -1.15 -18.85 -14.03
N PHE A 275 -2.24 -19.45 -14.49
CA PHE A 275 -2.29 -20.84 -14.93
C PHE A 275 -2.11 -20.92 -16.44
N TYR A 276 -1.25 -21.83 -16.92
CA TYR A 276 -0.95 -21.93 -18.34
C TYR A 276 -0.77 -23.38 -18.83
N PRO A 277 -1.38 -23.76 -19.97
CA PRO A 277 -2.46 -23.05 -20.68
C PRO A 277 -3.70 -22.84 -19.78
N ALA A 278 -4.49 -21.80 -20.05
CA ALA A 278 -5.54 -21.36 -19.12
C ALA A 278 -6.61 -22.42 -18.80
N ALA A 279 -7.02 -23.24 -19.78
CA ALA A 279 -8.08 -24.24 -19.60
C ALA A 279 -7.59 -25.55 -18.97
N HIS A 280 -6.42 -26.01 -19.37
CA HIS A 280 -5.81 -27.27 -18.92
C HIS A 280 -4.35 -27.01 -18.54
N PRO A 281 -4.13 -26.41 -17.36
CA PRO A 281 -2.83 -25.91 -17.01
C PRO A 281 -1.83 -27.03 -16.79
N GLN A 282 -0.65 -26.81 -17.37
CA GLN A 282 0.55 -27.60 -17.16
C GLN A 282 1.56 -26.86 -16.28
N TRP A 283 1.30 -25.57 -16.04
CA TRP A 283 2.21 -24.66 -15.36
C TRP A 283 1.44 -23.67 -14.50
N VAL A 284 2.05 -23.31 -13.36
CA VAL A 284 1.70 -22.12 -12.58
C VAL A 284 2.85 -21.13 -12.69
N TYR A 285 2.59 -19.98 -13.29
CA TYR A 285 3.51 -18.85 -13.37
C TYR A 285 3.34 -17.98 -12.15
N VAL A 286 4.47 -17.51 -11.61
CA VAL A 286 4.53 -16.59 -10.48
C VAL A 286 5.39 -15.38 -10.85
N GLY A 287 4.84 -14.19 -10.66
CA GLY A 287 5.58 -12.94 -10.77
C GLY A 287 6.27 -12.60 -9.45
N ASN A 288 7.58 -12.81 -9.39
CA ASN A 288 8.45 -12.29 -8.33
C ASN A 288 8.84 -10.84 -8.65
N THR A 289 9.31 -10.08 -7.65
CA THR A 289 9.72 -8.67 -7.88
C THR A 289 10.77 -8.52 -8.98
N ASP A 290 11.67 -9.49 -9.11
CA ASP A 290 12.84 -9.49 -9.99
C ASP A 290 12.74 -10.42 -11.20
N ALA A 291 11.74 -11.29 -11.27
CA ALA A 291 11.63 -12.28 -12.33
C ALA A 291 10.21 -12.84 -12.48
N VAL A 292 9.93 -13.42 -13.65
CA VAL A 292 8.87 -14.43 -13.78
C VAL A 292 9.49 -15.80 -13.61
N VAL A 293 8.86 -16.63 -12.78
CA VAL A 293 9.19 -18.05 -12.64
C VAL A 293 7.95 -18.90 -12.90
N ARG A 294 8.11 -20.20 -13.15
CA ARG A 294 6.99 -21.13 -13.21
C ARG A 294 7.29 -22.45 -12.52
N PHE A 295 6.23 -23.15 -12.14
CA PHE A 295 6.26 -24.50 -11.61
C PHE A 295 5.50 -25.42 -12.54
N ALA A 296 6.00 -26.63 -12.76
CA ALA A 296 5.18 -27.70 -13.34
C ALA A 296 3.95 -27.91 -12.46
N TYR A 297 2.79 -28.06 -13.10
CA TYR A 297 1.51 -28.17 -12.44
C TYR A 297 0.64 -29.20 -13.14
N LYS A 298 0.06 -30.10 -12.36
CA LYS A 298 -1.08 -30.92 -12.78
C LYS A 298 -2.31 -30.40 -12.07
N ASP A 299 -3.44 -30.48 -12.75
CA ASP A 299 -4.71 -30.07 -12.20
C ASP A 299 -4.96 -30.75 -10.84
N GLY A 300 -5.13 -29.94 -9.80
CA GLY A 300 -5.28 -30.42 -8.44
C GLY A 300 -3.99 -30.66 -7.65
N ASP A 301 -2.82 -30.25 -8.13
CA ASP A 301 -1.62 -30.24 -7.30
C ASP A 301 -1.74 -29.23 -6.15
N LEU A 302 -1.50 -29.69 -4.92
CA LEU A 302 -1.54 -28.87 -3.70
C LEU A 302 -0.14 -28.42 -3.25
N GLN A 303 0.89 -28.96 -3.88
CA GLN A 303 2.29 -28.64 -3.64
C GLN A 303 3.04 -28.69 -4.97
N ALA A 304 3.97 -27.77 -5.17
CA ALA A 304 4.84 -27.79 -6.34
C ALA A 304 5.71 -29.04 -6.34
N SER A 305 5.76 -29.74 -7.47
CA SER A 305 6.51 -31.00 -7.60
C SER A 305 8.04 -30.82 -7.67
N GLY A 306 8.52 -29.59 -7.72
CA GLY A 306 9.94 -29.27 -7.90
C GLY A 306 10.27 -27.80 -7.69
N LYS A 307 11.54 -27.44 -7.98
CA LYS A 307 12.02 -26.06 -7.95
C LYS A 307 11.38 -25.23 -9.08
N PRO A 308 11.26 -23.90 -8.91
CA PRO A 308 10.79 -23.04 -9.99
C PRO A 308 11.77 -23.06 -11.17
N GLU A 309 11.22 -23.04 -12.38
CA GLU A 309 11.94 -22.70 -13.61
C GLU A 309 11.94 -21.17 -13.76
N HIS A 310 13.11 -20.58 -14.01
CA HIS A 310 13.21 -19.16 -14.35
C HIS A 310 12.75 -18.93 -15.80
N ILE A 311 11.96 -17.88 -16.02
CA ILE A 311 11.38 -17.56 -17.33
C ILE A 311 11.94 -16.25 -17.88
N ALA A 312 11.95 -15.19 -17.08
CA ALA A 312 12.46 -13.89 -17.52
C ALA A 312 12.92 -13.07 -16.33
N ASP A 313 14.00 -12.30 -16.52
CA ASP A 313 14.40 -11.25 -15.59
C ASP A 313 13.53 -10.00 -15.80
N LEU A 314 13.18 -9.35 -14.70
CA LEU A 314 12.40 -8.12 -14.70
C LEU A 314 13.19 -6.99 -14.02
N PRO A 315 12.95 -5.73 -14.42
CA PRO A 315 13.50 -4.59 -13.70
C PRO A 315 13.10 -4.64 -12.22
N HIS A 316 14.12 -4.63 -11.36
CA HIS A 316 13.97 -4.53 -9.92
C HIS A 316 14.97 -3.53 -9.35
N SER A 317 14.70 -3.05 -8.15
CA SER A 317 15.55 -2.10 -7.44
C SER A 317 15.23 -2.12 -5.96
N ASP A 318 16.15 -1.62 -5.15
CA ASP A 318 15.90 -1.29 -3.76
C ASP A 318 14.95 -0.07 -3.72
N GLY A 319 13.65 -0.35 -3.61
CA GLY A 319 12.58 0.66 -3.61
C GLY A 319 11.74 0.71 -4.90
N GLY A 320 10.69 1.53 -4.86
CA GLY A 320 9.70 1.63 -5.94
C GLY A 320 8.65 0.52 -5.92
N HIS A 321 7.97 0.33 -7.06
CA HIS A 321 6.90 -0.67 -7.19
C HIS A 321 7.48 -2.08 -7.41
N SER A 322 7.11 -3.01 -6.52
CA SER A 322 7.63 -4.39 -6.49
C SER A 322 6.67 -5.45 -7.00
N THR A 323 5.37 -5.14 -7.16
CA THR A 323 4.36 -6.10 -7.64
C THR A 323 4.57 -6.42 -9.12
N ARG A 324 4.46 -7.70 -9.49
CA ARG A 324 4.49 -8.18 -10.87
C ARG A 324 3.32 -9.13 -11.10
N ASP A 325 2.22 -8.64 -11.65
CA ASP A 325 1.13 -9.52 -12.07
C ASP A 325 1.39 -10.10 -13.46
N VAL A 326 0.83 -11.29 -13.71
CA VAL A 326 1.01 -12.06 -14.93
C VAL A 326 -0.36 -12.48 -15.47
N ALA A 327 -0.58 -12.29 -16.77
CA ALA A 327 -1.77 -12.76 -17.48
C ALA A 327 -1.37 -13.33 -18.85
N PHE A 328 -2.20 -14.20 -19.43
CA PHE A 328 -1.98 -14.76 -20.76
C PHE A 328 -3.08 -14.31 -21.72
N SER A 329 -2.72 -14.07 -22.98
CA SER A 329 -3.69 -13.87 -24.04
C SER A 329 -4.59 -15.11 -24.19
N PRO A 330 -5.83 -14.96 -24.70
CA PRO A 330 -6.77 -16.08 -24.83
C PRO A 330 -6.24 -17.26 -25.68
N ASP A 331 -5.42 -16.97 -26.68
CA ASP A 331 -4.77 -17.97 -27.55
C ASP A 331 -3.52 -18.61 -26.92
N GLY A 332 -3.11 -18.14 -25.73
CA GLY A 332 -1.93 -18.62 -25.01
C GLY A 332 -0.60 -18.23 -25.65
N THR A 333 -0.57 -17.42 -26.71
CA THR A 333 0.68 -17.09 -27.42
C THR A 333 1.47 -15.97 -26.77
N ARG A 334 0.83 -15.14 -25.94
CA ARG A 334 1.42 -13.97 -25.27
C ARG A 334 1.23 -14.05 -23.77
N MET A 335 2.30 -13.75 -23.04
CA MET A 335 2.32 -13.52 -21.59
C MET A 335 2.50 -12.02 -21.36
N TYR A 336 1.57 -11.41 -20.65
CA TYR A 336 1.65 -10.03 -20.19
C TYR A 336 2.19 -9.99 -18.78
N VAL A 337 3.12 -9.08 -18.52
CA VAL A 337 3.74 -8.89 -17.20
C VAL A 337 3.70 -7.41 -16.84
N SER A 338 3.09 -7.09 -15.70
CA SER A 338 3.06 -5.73 -15.18
C SER A 338 4.38 -5.37 -14.49
N VAL A 339 4.94 -4.20 -14.81
CA VAL A 339 6.13 -3.65 -14.15
C VAL A 339 5.92 -2.18 -13.81
N GLY A 340 5.66 -1.89 -12.54
CA GLY A 340 5.53 -0.51 -12.06
C GLY A 340 6.85 0.28 -12.04
N SER A 341 6.71 1.61 -11.99
CA SER A 341 7.81 2.57 -11.91
C SER A 341 8.71 2.32 -10.69
N LYS A 342 9.97 2.74 -10.78
CA LYS A 342 10.88 2.76 -9.64
C LYS A 342 10.63 3.96 -8.74
N SER A 343 10.16 5.06 -9.31
CA SER A 343 9.98 6.34 -8.64
C SER A 343 8.53 6.78 -8.62
N ASN A 344 8.27 7.90 -7.94
CA ASN A 344 6.97 8.54 -8.02
C ASN A 344 6.72 9.14 -9.42
N VAL A 345 7.69 9.92 -9.94
CA VAL A 345 7.58 10.73 -11.17
C VAL A 345 8.92 11.05 -11.82
N ASP A 346 9.93 10.18 -11.75
CA ASP A 346 11.23 10.47 -12.37
C ASP A 346 11.19 10.42 -13.90
N ASP A 347 12.09 11.21 -14.49
CA ASP A 347 12.48 11.30 -15.90
C ASP A 347 13.03 10.01 -16.56
N PRO A 348 12.31 9.11 -17.27
CA PRO A 348 12.93 7.91 -17.85
C PRO A 348 14.01 8.24 -18.89
N ASP A 349 13.96 9.39 -19.57
CA ASP A 349 15.01 9.81 -20.51
C ASP A 349 16.36 10.05 -19.82
N THR A 350 16.32 10.38 -18.53
CA THR A 350 17.50 10.70 -17.71
C THR A 350 17.74 9.72 -16.57
N THR A 351 16.87 8.71 -16.41
CA THR A 351 16.87 7.79 -15.29
C THR A 351 16.91 6.35 -15.81
N PRO A 352 18.09 5.77 -16.07
CA PRO A 352 18.22 4.44 -16.65
C PRO A 352 17.52 3.33 -15.86
N ALA A 353 17.34 3.53 -14.55
CA ALA A 353 16.64 2.60 -13.67
C ALA A 353 15.12 2.53 -13.89
N GLU A 354 14.54 3.43 -14.70
CA GLU A 354 13.14 3.41 -15.15
C GLU A 354 12.95 2.66 -16.47
N LYS A 355 14.01 2.11 -17.08
CA LYS A 355 13.88 1.32 -18.31
C LYS A 355 12.98 0.09 -18.07
N ASN A 356 12.02 -0.13 -18.98
CA ASN A 356 11.03 -1.21 -18.93
C ASN A 356 10.16 -1.18 -17.66
N ARG A 357 9.88 0.01 -17.13
CA ARG A 357 9.05 0.25 -15.95
C ARG A 357 7.99 1.30 -16.25
N ALA A 358 6.95 1.31 -15.44
CA ALA A 358 5.69 1.98 -15.75
C ALA A 358 5.11 1.46 -17.09
N ASP A 359 5.32 0.17 -17.31
CA ASP A 359 5.01 -0.54 -18.55
C ASP A 359 4.24 -1.83 -18.22
N ILE A 360 3.43 -2.26 -19.18
CA ILE A 360 3.06 -3.66 -19.32
C ILE A 360 3.99 -4.23 -20.39
N LEU A 361 4.76 -5.25 -20.03
CA LEU A 361 5.63 -5.99 -20.94
C LEU A 361 4.86 -7.17 -21.53
N VAL A 362 5.24 -7.58 -22.74
CA VAL A 362 4.75 -8.79 -23.39
C VAL A 362 5.91 -9.68 -23.80
N LEU A 363 5.74 -10.98 -23.57
CA LEU A 363 6.69 -12.04 -23.84
C LEU A 363 5.95 -13.24 -24.44
N LYS A 364 6.68 -14.19 -25.05
CA LYS A 364 6.16 -15.55 -25.24
C LYS A 364 6.14 -16.29 -23.89
N PRO A 365 5.33 -17.36 -23.74
CA PRO A 365 5.26 -18.13 -22.49
C PRO A 365 6.60 -18.71 -22.01
N ASP A 366 7.57 -18.89 -22.89
CA ASP A 366 8.93 -19.34 -22.55
C ASP A 366 9.87 -18.19 -22.11
N GLY A 367 9.39 -16.95 -22.08
CA GLY A 367 10.15 -15.76 -21.70
C GLY A 367 10.91 -15.10 -22.86
N SER A 368 10.86 -15.65 -24.07
CA SER A 368 11.47 -15.02 -25.24
C SER A 368 10.64 -13.85 -25.77
N ASP A 369 11.27 -13.03 -26.63
CA ASP A 369 10.60 -11.94 -27.36
C ASP A 369 10.01 -10.83 -26.46
N MET A 370 10.71 -10.50 -25.35
CA MET A 370 10.26 -9.45 -24.43
C MET A 370 10.33 -8.06 -25.05
N HIS A 371 9.21 -7.35 -25.05
CA HIS A 371 9.10 -5.94 -25.44
C HIS A 371 7.94 -5.24 -24.71
N ILE A 372 7.85 -3.92 -24.87
CA ILE A 372 6.79 -3.10 -24.25
C ILE A 372 5.49 -3.31 -25.02
N PHE A 373 4.44 -3.72 -24.32
CA PHE A 373 3.07 -3.79 -24.85
C PHE A 373 2.36 -2.45 -24.74
N ALA A 374 2.44 -1.79 -23.58
CA ALA A 374 1.89 -0.47 -23.33
C ALA A 374 2.74 0.27 -22.29
N SER A 375 2.80 1.60 -22.39
CA SER A 375 3.69 2.43 -21.57
C SER A 375 3.00 3.62 -20.92
N GLY A 376 3.71 4.28 -20.00
CA GLY A 376 3.21 5.42 -19.26
C GLY A 376 2.11 5.06 -18.27
N ILE A 377 2.10 3.80 -17.79
CA ILE A 377 1.18 3.28 -16.78
C ILE A 377 1.98 3.15 -15.48
N ARG A 378 1.95 4.16 -14.61
CA ARG A 378 2.84 4.26 -13.43
C ARG A 378 2.99 2.94 -12.67
N ASN A 379 1.88 2.29 -12.33
CA ASN A 379 1.90 0.98 -11.67
C ASN A 379 0.63 0.18 -11.99
N ALA A 380 0.67 -0.62 -13.05
CA ALA A 380 -0.44 -1.47 -13.50
C ALA A 380 -0.63 -2.72 -12.62
N VAL A 381 -0.91 -2.55 -11.32
CA VAL A 381 -0.75 -3.60 -10.30
C VAL A 381 -1.41 -4.93 -10.67
N GLY A 382 -2.70 -4.90 -11.04
CA GLY A 382 -3.48 -6.08 -11.37
C GLY A 382 -3.74 -6.18 -12.86
N LEU A 383 -3.66 -7.39 -13.41
CA LEU A 383 -3.98 -7.71 -14.79
C LEU A 383 -5.11 -8.76 -14.85
N ALA A 384 -6.07 -8.51 -15.73
CA ALA A 384 -7.10 -9.47 -16.07
C ALA A 384 -7.38 -9.43 -17.57
N VAL A 385 -7.66 -10.58 -18.17
CA VAL A 385 -8.15 -10.66 -19.55
C VAL A 385 -9.66 -10.81 -19.49
N ASP A 386 -10.38 -9.96 -20.21
CA ASP A 386 -11.83 -10.07 -20.33
C ASP A 386 -12.17 -11.38 -21.05
N PRO A 387 -12.88 -12.33 -20.40
CA PRO A 387 -13.23 -13.60 -21.04
C PRO A 387 -14.18 -13.42 -22.23
N ALA A 388 -14.89 -12.29 -22.34
CA ALA A 388 -15.82 -12.04 -23.44
C ALA A 388 -15.12 -11.45 -24.67
N SER A 389 -14.26 -10.44 -24.50
CA SER A 389 -13.60 -9.74 -25.61
C SER A 389 -12.18 -10.22 -25.89
N GLY A 390 -11.52 -10.85 -24.90
CA GLY A 390 -10.10 -11.19 -24.95
C GLY A 390 -9.16 -10.00 -24.75
N GLU A 391 -9.69 -8.81 -24.45
CA GLU A 391 -8.89 -7.62 -24.19
C GLU A 391 -8.18 -7.72 -22.83
N LEU A 392 -6.95 -7.23 -22.76
CA LEU A 392 -6.24 -7.05 -21.49
C LEU A 392 -6.79 -5.83 -20.76
N TRP A 393 -6.99 -5.94 -19.46
CA TRP A 393 -7.38 -4.86 -18.56
C TRP A 393 -6.41 -4.76 -17.39
N CYS A 394 -6.25 -3.55 -16.85
CA CYS A 394 -5.43 -3.32 -15.68
C CYS A 394 -6.07 -2.38 -14.65
N SER A 395 -5.64 -2.53 -13.40
CA SER A 395 -5.89 -1.59 -12.29
C SER A 395 -4.59 -0.83 -11.99
N VAL A 396 -4.66 0.48 -11.79
CA VAL A 396 -3.47 1.34 -11.79
C VAL A 396 -3.40 2.23 -10.55
N ASN A 397 -2.19 2.37 -9.99
CA ASN A 397 -1.90 3.40 -8.98
C ASN A 397 -1.13 4.55 -9.60
N GLU A 398 -1.71 5.74 -9.56
CA GLU A 398 -1.16 6.96 -10.12
C GLU A 398 -0.26 7.73 -9.15
N ARG A 399 0.33 8.81 -9.66
CA ARG A 399 1.38 9.56 -8.97
C ARG A 399 0.88 10.33 -7.75
N ASP A 400 1.76 10.41 -6.78
CA ASP A 400 1.58 11.15 -5.55
C ASP A 400 2.04 12.61 -5.70
N GLY A 401 1.61 13.46 -4.77
CA GLY A 401 2.17 14.79 -4.55
C GLY A 401 1.45 15.97 -5.18
N LEU A 402 0.35 15.77 -5.92
CA LEU A 402 -0.36 16.87 -6.60
C LEU A 402 -1.61 17.39 -5.86
N GLY A 403 -1.94 16.82 -4.70
CA GLY A 403 -3.07 17.22 -3.85
C GLY A 403 -4.00 16.05 -3.51
N ASP A 404 -5.03 16.32 -2.71
CA ASP A 404 -5.92 15.28 -2.18
C ASP A 404 -6.83 14.66 -3.25
N ASN A 405 -7.12 15.42 -4.30
CA ASN A 405 -8.04 15.04 -5.36
C ASN A 405 -7.34 15.03 -6.74
N LEU A 406 -6.03 14.77 -6.77
CA LEU A 406 -5.25 14.58 -7.99
C LEU A 406 -3.99 13.72 -7.72
N VAL A 407 -3.62 12.74 -8.54
CA VAL A 407 -4.20 12.29 -9.83
C VAL A 407 -5.10 11.06 -9.60
N PRO A 408 -6.23 10.89 -10.34
CA PRO A 408 -7.05 9.69 -10.25
C PRO A 408 -6.25 8.41 -10.48
N ASP A 409 -6.47 7.41 -9.63
CA ASP A 409 -6.22 6.02 -10.01
C ASP A 409 -7.23 5.60 -11.09
N TYR A 410 -7.02 4.43 -11.72
CA TYR A 410 -7.93 4.01 -12.79
C TYR A 410 -7.96 2.51 -13.03
N ILE A 411 -9.04 2.09 -13.70
CA ILE A 411 -9.19 0.76 -14.33
C ILE A 411 -9.47 0.98 -15.81
N THR A 412 -8.79 0.24 -16.68
CA THR A 412 -8.90 0.44 -18.13
C THR A 412 -8.57 -0.82 -18.93
N HIS A 413 -9.15 -0.94 -20.11
CA HIS A 413 -8.60 -1.82 -21.14
C HIS A 413 -7.26 -1.25 -21.64
N VAL A 414 -6.33 -2.15 -21.95
CA VAL A 414 -4.98 -1.83 -22.36
C VAL A 414 -4.85 -1.98 -23.86
N GLN A 415 -4.39 -0.93 -24.53
CA GLN A 415 -4.15 -0.92 -25.97
C GLN A 415 -2.68 -1.17 -26.27
N GLU A 416 -2.41 -2.06 -27.22
CA GLU A 416 -1.05 -2.33 -27.71
C GLU A 416 -0.45 -1.06 -28.33
N GLY A 417 0.77 -0.69 -27.91
CA GLY A 417 1.42 0.57 -28.25
C GLY A 417 0.82 1.82 -27.58
N GLY A 418 -0.15 1.65 -26.68
CA GLY A 418 -0.82 2.72 -25.97
C GLY A 418 0.10 3.46 -24.98
N PHE A 419 -0.11 4.77 -24.83
CA PHE A 419 0.59 5.61 -23.87
C PHE A 419 -0.41 6.24 -22.89
N TYR A 420 -0.23 6.02 -21.60
CA TYR A 420 -1.18 6.43 -20.55
C TYR A 420 -0.70 7.63 -19.71
N GLY A 421 0.37 8.29 -20.17
CA GLY A 421 0.76 9.62 -19.73
C GLY A 421 1.97 9.69 -18.81
N TRP A 422 2.16 8.74 -17.89
CA TRP A 422 3.26 8.83 -16.92
C TRP A 422 4.64 8.86 -17.62
N PRO A 423 5.62 9.65 -17.14
CA PRO A 423 5.52 10.61 -16.03
C PRO A 423 5.11 12.02 -16.48
N TRP A 424 5.19 12.33 -17.78
CA TRP A 424 5.14 13.70 -18.29
C TRP A 424 3.72 14.28 -18.35
N TRP A 425 2.71 13.42 -18.52
CA TRP A 425 1.31 13.79 -18.69
C TRP A 425 0.40 12.95 -17.78
N TYR A 426 -0.81 13.43 -17.51
CA TYR A 426 -1.88 12.66 -16.86
C TYR A 426 -3.21 12.94 -17.55
N MET A 427 -4.20 12.09 -17.27
CA MET A 427 -5.60 12.08 -17.78
C MET A 427 -5.92 13.16 -18.84
N GLY A 428 -5.84 12.77 -20.11
CA GLY A 428 -6.03 13.67 -21.24
C GLY A 428 -4.77 14.48 -21.54
N ASN A 429 -4.92 15.75 -21.88
CA ASN A 429 -3.82 16.62 -22.29
C ASN A 429 -3.32 17.51 -21.13
N HIS A 430 -3.19 16.95 -19.92
CA HIS A 430 -2.69 17.68 -18.77
C HIS A 430 -1.23 17.35 -18.50
N GLN A 431 -0.35 18.35 -18.64
CA GLN A 431 1.08 18.15 -18.35
C GLN A 431 1.29 18.08 -16.83
N ASP A 432 2.12 17.15 -16.38
CA ASP A 432 2.61 17.16 -15.01
C ASP A 432 3.53 18.38 -14.82
N PRO A 433 3.24 19.29 -13.87
CA PRO A 433 4.02 20.52 -13.70
C PRO A 433 5.48 20.27 -13.33
N ARG A 434 5.81 19.07 -12.82
CA ARG A 434 7.19 18.67 -12.48
C ARG A 434 8.03 18.35 -13.73
N HIS A 435 7.38 18.21 -14.89
CA HIS A 435 7.97 17.93 -16.19
C HIS A 435 7.62 18.99 -17.25
N ALA A 436 7.37 20.24 -16.81
CA ALA A 436 6.95 21.32 -17.68
C ALA A 436 7.85 21.45 -18.93
N GLY A 437 7.22 21.49 -20.10
CA GLY A 437 7.88 21.61 -21.40
C GLY A 437 8.51 20.33 -21.96
N LYS A 438 8.52 19.21 -21.22
CA LYS A 438 9.03 17.93 -21.74
C LYS A 438 7.95 17.17 -22.51
N HIS A 439 8.38 16.50 -23.58
CA HIS A 439 7.53 15.69 -24.47
C HIS A 439 6.20 16.34 -24.91
N PRO A 440 6.20 17.57 -25.46
CA PRO A 440 4.99 18.19 -25.99
C PRO A 440 4.33 17.37 -27.11
N GLU A 441 5.09 16.54 -27.82
CA GLU A 441 4.59 15.63 -28.85
C GLU A 441 3.71 14.49 -28.30
N LEU A 442 3.78 14.19 -27.00
CA LEU A 442 2.98 13.13 -26.37
C LEU A 442 1.62 13.62 -25.83
N ALA A 443 1.42 14.93 -25.75
CA ALA A 443 0.19 15.60 -25.29
C ALA A 443 -1.12 14.96 -25.81
N ASN A 444 -1.18 14.73 -27.13
CA ASN A 444 -2.37 14.22 -27.81
C ASN A 444 -2.36 12.69 -27.97
N ARG A 445 -1.36 12.00 -27.40
CA ARG A 445 -1.23 10.53 -27.43
C ARG A 445 -1.68 9.87 -26.13
N VAL A 446 -1.90 10.65 -25.07
CA VAL A 446 -2.37 10.14 -23.78
C VAL A 446 -3.76 9.53 -23.95
N ILE A 447 -3.85 8.23 -23.71
CA ILE A 447 -5.13 7.52 -23.67
C ILE A 447 -5.79 7.83 -22.32
N VAL A 448 -7.03 8.32 -22.37
CA VAL A 448 -7.86 8.48 -21.17
C VAL A 448 -8.38 7.10 -20.76
N PRO A 449 -8.14 6.65 -19.51
CA PRO A 449 -8.66 5.38 -18.99
C PRO A 449 -10.19 5.28 -19.04
N ASP A 450 -10.73 4.06 -19.14
CA ASP A 450 -12.19 3.84 -19.17
C ASP A 450 -12.89 4.32 -17.89
N VAL A 451 -12.30 4.04 -16.72
CA VAL A 451 -12.88 4.36 -15.40
C VAL A 451 -11.85 5.08 -14.56
N LEU A 452 -12.12 6.35 -14.25
CA LEU A 452 -11.33 7.12 -13.30
C LEU A 452 -11.85 6.85 -11.88
N LEU A 453 -10.94 6.42 -11.02
CA LEU A 453 -11.19 6.16 -9.62
C LEU A 453 -10.84 7.38 -8.77
N HIS A 454 -11.19 7.32 -7.49
CA HIS A 454 -10.72 8.33 -6.56
C HIS A 454 -9.18 8.39 -6.55
N PRO A 455 -8.60 9.60 -6.56
CA PRO A 455 -7.16 9.77 -6.37
C PRO A 455 -6.71 9.09 -5.07
N HIS A 456 -5.61 8.34 -5.17
CA HIS A 456 -5.00 7.62 -4.04
C HIS A 456 -5.79 6.39 -3.54
N ASN A 457 -6.79 5.88 -4.26
CA ASN A 457 -7.53 4.67 -3.88
C ASN A 457 -6.64 3.43 -3.72
N ALA A 458 -5.54 3.38 -4.46
CA ALA A 458 -4.59 2.30 -4.59
C ALA A 458 -5.25 0.99 -5.08
N SER A 459 -5.83 0.99 -6.29
CA SER A 459 -6.42 -0.21 -6.92
C SER A 459 -5.37 -1.29 -7.20
N LEU A 460 -5.49 -2.50 -6.62
CA LEU A 460 -4.42 -3.52 -6.66
C LEU A 460 -4.73 -4.77 -7.47
N GLN A 461 -5.98 -5.19 -7.56
CA GLN A 461 -6.39 -6.31 -8.39
C GLN A 461 -7.80 -6.08 -8.89
N LEU A 462 -8.06 -6.52 -10.13
CA LEU A 462 -9.40 -6.64 -10.68
C LEU A 462 -9.73 -8.08 -11.11
N THR A 463 -11.01 -8.40 -11.18
CA THR A 463 -11.53 -9.64 -11.78
C THR A 463 -12.86 -9.39 -12.48
N PHE A 464 -13.11 -10.13 -13.57
CA PHE A 464 -14.43 -10.18 -14.20
C PHE A 464 -15.28 -11.21 -13.48
N TYR A 465 -16.46 -10.82 -13.02
CA TYR A 465 -17.35 -11.74 -12.32
C TYR A 465 -18.03 -12.68 -13.30
N ASN A 466 -17.65 -13.95 -13.25
CA ASN A 466 -18.18 -15.03 -14.09
C ASN A 466 -19.02 -16.04 -13.30
N GLY A 467 -19.20 -15.81 -11.99
CA GLY A 467 -20.03 -16.63 -11.14
C GLY A 467 -21.52 -16.47 -11.44
N THR A 468 -22.32 -17.40 -10.94
CA THR A 468 -23.78 -17.40 -11.13
C THR A 468 -24.56 -17.17 -9.85
N GLN A 469 -23.87 -17.07 -8.70
CA GLN A 469 -24.47 -16.90 -7.38
C GLN A 469 -25.03 -15.48 -7.19
N PHE A 470 -24.32 -14.46 -7.69
CA PHE A 470 -24.80 -13.08 -7.61
C PHE A 470 -25.93 -12.85 -8.62
N PRO A 471 -26.78 -11.82 -8.41
CA PRO A 471 -27.83 -11.46 -9.34
C PRO A 471 -27.29 -11.28 -10.77
N GLU A 472 -28.13 -11.57 -11.77
CA GLU A 472 -27.74 -11.51 -13.19
C GLU A 472 -27.10 -10.19 -13.60
N ALA A 473 -27.54 -9.08 -13.01
CA ALA A 473 -27.00 -7.75 -13.25
C ALA A 473 -25.49 -7.61 -12.95
N TYR A 474 -24.90 -8.46 -12.10
CA TYR A 474 -23.48 -8.45 -11.77
C TYR A 474 -22.61 -9.28 -12.72
N ARG A 475 -23.22 -10.10 -13.58
CA ARG A 475 -22.49 -11.05 -14.44
C ARG A 475 -21.76 -10.30 -15.55
N GLY A 476 -20.47 -10.56 -15.67
CA GLY A 476 -19.57 -9.90 -16.62
C GLY A 476 -19.03 -8.56 -16.13
N ASP A 477 -19.53 -8.01 -15.03
CA ASP A 477 -19.00 -6.78 -14.43
C ASP A 477 -17.60 -7.01 -13.84
N ILE A 478 -16.88 -5.91 -13.65
CA ILE A 478 -15.55 -5.94 -13.05
C ILE A 478 -15.70 -5.65 -11.56
N PHE A 479 -14.96 -6.37 -10.73
CA PHE A 479 -14.73 -5.98 -9.34
C PHE A 479 -13.26 -5.68 -9.14
N ALA A 480 -12.96 -4.67 -8.33
CA ALA A 480 -11.60 -4.28 -8.02
C ALA A 480 -11.44 -3.90 -6.55
N SER A 481 -10.26 -4.19 -6.00
CA SER A 481 -9.92 -3.91 -4.61
C SER A 481 -9.10 -2.63 -4.51
N GLU A 482 -9.57 -1.69 -3.71
CA GLU A 482 -8.97 -0.39 -3.47
C GLU A 482 -8.28 -0.42 -2.09
N HIS A 483 -6.95 -0.52 -2.09
CA HIS A 483 -6.14 -0.82 -0.90
C HIS A 483 -6.06 0.30 0.12
N GLY A 484 -6.43 1.50 -0.31
CA GLY A 484 -6.61 2.66 0.53
C GLY A 484 -5.43 3.62 0.53
N SER A 485 -5.78 4.90 0.57
CA SER A 485 -4.86 6.02 0.44
C SER A 485 -3.86 6.16 1.57
N TRP A 486 -2.65 6.60 1.22
CA TRP A 486 -1.66 7.14 2.14
C TRP A 486 -1.38 8.63 1.88
N ASN A 487 -1.41 9.10 0.63
CA ASN A 487 -1.06 10.47 0.26
C ASN A 487 -2.29 11.40 0.17
N ARG A 488 -3.13 11.41 1.22
CA ARG A 488 -4.38 12.20 1.26
C ARG A 488 -4.79 12.60 2.67
N SER A 489 -5.27 13.83 2.84
CA SER A 489 -5.64 14.37 4.16
C SER A 489 -6.74 13.56 4.85
N ALA A 490 -7.84 13.28 4.14
CA ALA A 490 -8.90 12.36 4.54
C ALA A 490 -8.79 11.08 3.72
N ARG A 491 -8.84 9.91 4.35
CA ARG A 491 -8.63 8.64 3.63
C ARG A 491 -9.72 8.35 2.61
N VAL A 492 -9.39 7.60 1.57
CA VAL A 492 -10.35 7.07 0.58
C VAL A 492 -9.86 5.70 0.11
N GLY A 493 -10.75 4.90 -0.46
CA GLY A 493 -10.49 3.49 -0.80
C GLY A 493 -10.72 2.64 0.45
N TYR A 494 -9.87 1.64 0.71
CA TYR A 494 -10.15 0.65 1.75
C TYR A 494 -11.50 -0.05 1.49
N GLU A 495 -11.73 -0.43 0.24
CA GLU A 495 -13.01 -0.99 -0.21
C GLU A 495 -12.82 -1.95 -1.38
N VAL A 496 -13.89 -2.64 -1.76
CA VAL A 496 -14.02 -3.27 -3.07
C VAL A 496 -15.08 -2.48 -3.82
N ILE A 497 -14.80 -2.15 -5.07
CA ILE A 497 -15.73 -1.52 -6.00
C ILE A 497 -16.21 -2.51 -7.04
N ARG A 498 -17.36 -2.21 -7.64
CA ARG A 498 -17.89 -2.84 -8.85
C ARG A 498 -17.88 -1.81 -9.97
N VAL A 499 -17.41 -2.16 -11.15
CA VAL A 499 -17.60 -1.38 -12.38
C VAL A 499 -18.70 -2.05 -13.20
N PRO A 500 -19.91 -1.47 -13.25
CA PRO A 500 -20.98 -1.97 -14.09
C PRO A 500 -20.61 -1.82 -15.58
N ARG A 501 -20.81 -2.89 -16.36
CA ARG A 501 -20.67 -2.86 -17.81
C ARG A 501 -22.00 -2.73 -18.54
N HIS A 502 -23.11 -2.89 -17.81
CA HIS A 502 -24.48 -2.80 -18.35
C HIS A 502 -24.73 -3.68 -19.57
N GLY A 503 -24.09 -4.87 -19.60
CA GLY A 503 -24.16 -5.78 -20.74
C GLY A 503 -23.44 -5.30 -22.01
N THR A 504 -22.62 -4.26 -21.93
CA THR A 504 -21.82 -3.75 -23.05
C THR A 504 -20.35 -4.16 -22.93
N ALA A 505 -19.62 -4.10 -24.04
CA ALA A 505 -18.19 -4.41 -24.05
C ALA A 505 -17.31 -3.37 -23.32
N ARG A 506 -17.83 -2.18 -23.01
CA ARG A 506 -17.06 -1.07 -22.42
C ARG A 506 -17.64 -0.65 -21.07
N ALA A 507 -16.80 -0.14 -20.18
CA ALA A 507 -17.28 0.48 -18.95
C ALA A 507 -17.89 1.86 -19.26
N SER A 508 -18.91 2.27 -18.52
CA SER A 508 -19.57 3.58 -18.66
C SER A 508 -18.81 4.74 -17.96
N GLY A 509 -17.66 4.43 -17.38
CA GLY A 509 -16.85 5.34 -16.57
C GLY A 509 -17.32 5.53 -15.13
N GLU A 510 -18.36 4.80 -14.70
CA GLU A 510 -18.83 4.78 -13.32
C GLU A 510 -18.39 3.51 -12.58
N TYR A 511 -18.38 3.58 -11.26
CA TYR A 511 -18.22 2.43 -10.39
C TYR A 511 -19.10 2.59 -9.15
N GLU A 512 -19.37 1.48 -8.48
CA GLU A 512 -20.21 1.39 -7.30
C GLU A 512 -19.37 0.88 -6.12
N ASP A 513 -19.49 1.51 -4.96
CA ASP A 513 -18.97 0.96 -3.71
C ASP A 513 -19.65 -0.40 -3.48
N PHE A 514 -18.88 -1.48 -3.31
CA PHE A 514 -19.42 -2.82 -3.09
C PHE A 514 -19.15 -3.32 -1.68
N LEU A 515 -17.89 -3.42 -1.26
CA LEU A 515 -17.51 -3.88 0.08
C LEU A 515 -16.76 -2.77 0.82
N THR A 516 -17.37 -2.17 1.85
CA THR A 516 -16.81 -0.98 2.55
C THR A 516 -16.66 -1.24 4.05
N GLY A 517 -16.23 -0.21 4.81
CA GLY A 517 -16.27 -0.23 6.28
C GLY A 517 -14.99 -0.69 6.96
N PHE A 518 -13.89 -0.80 6.22
CA PHE A 518 -12.57 -1.19 6.73
C PHE A 518 -11.85 -0.09 7.54
N VAL A 519 -12.41 1.11 7.60
CA VAL A 519 -11.89 2.26 8.35
C VAL A 519 -12.87 2.66 9.45
N LEU A 520 -12.37 2.79 10.67
CA LEU A 520 -13.15 3.23 11.83
C LEU A 520 -13.48 4.73 11.72
N PRO A 521 -14.49 5.23 12.46
CA PRO A 521 -14.76 6.68 12.51
C PRO A 521 -13.55 7.53 12.96
N SER A 522 -12.61 6.94 13.69
CA SER A 522 -11.32 7.57 14.03
C SER A 522 -10.37 7.73 12.84
N GLY A 523 -10.66 7.16 11.67
CA GLY A 523 -9.75 7.12 10.53
C GLY A 523 -8.64 6.07 10.66
N GLN A 524 -8.64 5.23 11.69
CA GLN A 524 -7.78 4.04 11.78
C GLN A 524 -8.36 2.93 10.90
N ALA A 525 -7.50 2.23 10.16
CA ALA A 525 -7.90 1.12 9.31
C ALA A 525 -7.72 -0.19 10.06
N TRP A 526 -8.64 -1.14 9.91
CA TRP A 526 -8.49 -2.49 10.46
C TRP A 526 -8.36 -3.56 9.38
N GLY A 527 -8.55 -3.19 8.12
CA GLY A 527 -8.29 -4.03 6.96
C GLY A 527 -7.99 -3.20 5.72
N ARG A 528 -7.40 -3.85 4.71
CA ARG A 528 -6.95 -3.27 3.45
C ARG A 528 -7.12 -4.30 2.33
N PRO A 529 -8.20 -4.22 1.54
CA PRO A 529 -8.45 -5.14 0.43
C PRO A 529 -7.31 -5.14 -0.61
N VAL A 530 -6.90 -6.32 -1.07
CA VAL A 530 -5.84 -6.46 -2.10
C VAL A 530 -6.31 -7.29 -3.27
N GLY A 531 -6.39 -8.60 -3.05
CA GLY A 531 -6.66 -9.56 -4.10
C GLY A 531 -8.14 -9.85 -4.20
N ILE A 532 -8.61 -10.15 -5.40
CA ILE A 532 -10.02 -10.46 -5.66
C ILE A 532 -10.16 -11.56 -6.71
N THR A 533 -11.00 -12.54 -6.43
CA THR A 533 -11.30 -13.62 -7.37
C THR A 533 -12.69 -14.21 -7.12
N THR A 534 -13.21 -14.96 -8.10
CA THR A 534 -14.48 -15.69 -7.95
C THR A 534 -14.18 -17.12 -7.50
N ALA A 535 -14.81 -17.56 -6.41
CA ALA A 535 -14.74 -18.93 -5.93
C ALA A 535 -15.60 -19.89 -6.77
N SER A 536 -15.36 -21.19 -6.64
CA SER A 536 -16.07 -22.25 -7.38
C SER A 536 -17.58 -22.32 -7.11
N ASP A 537 -18.04 -21.82 -5.96
CA ASP A 537 -19.46 -21.72 -5.62
C ASP A 537 -20.11 -20.41 -6.12
N GLY A 538 -19.36 -19.57 -6.84
CA GLY A 538 -19.78 -18.28 -7.36
C GLY A 538 -19.72 -17.11 -6.37
N SER A 539 -19.24 -17.31 -5.14
CA SER A 539 -18.95 -16.21 -4.21
C SER A 539 -17.71 -15.42 -4.64
N LEU A 540 -17.58 -14.17 -4.19
CA LEU A 540 -16.33 -13.41 -4.33
C LEU A 540 -15.44 -13.63 -3.12
N LEU A 541 -14.14 -13.79 -3.36
CA LEU A 541 -13.12 -13.82 -2.32
C LEU A 541 -12.26 -12.56 -2.41
N VAL A 542 -11.97 -11.97 -1.26
CA VAL A 542 -11.21 -10.71 -1.14
C VAL A 542 -10.13 -10.89 -0.09
N SER A 543 -8.86 -10.88 -0.48
CA SER A 543 -7.78 -10.89 0.51
C SER A 543 -7.61 -9.52 1.14
N ASP A 544 -7.21 -9.53 2.41
CA ASP A 544 -7.01 -8.36 3.23
C ASP A 544 -5.66 -8.48 3.93
N ASP A 545 -4.69 -7.69 3.47
CA ASP A 545 -3.32 -7.80 3.96
C ASP A 545 -3.07 -7.00 5.25
N GLY A 546 -3.98 -6.09 5.60
CA GLY A 546 -3.99 -5.38 6.87
C GLY A 546 -4.56 -6.24 8.00
N GLY A 547 -5.58 -7.03 7.67
CA GLY A 547 -6.23 -7.98 8.57
C GLY A 547 -5.63 -9.38 8.57
N ASN A 548 -4.79 -9.72 7.58
CA ASN A 548 -4.23 -11.07 7.38
C ASN A 548 -5.30 -12.16 7.20
N VAL A 549 -6.36 -11.84 6.46
CA VAL A 549 -7.51 -12.71 6.22
C VAL A 549 -7.90 -12.73 4.75
N ILE A 550 -8.78 -13.67 4.40
CA ILE A 550 -9.58 -13.61 3.17
C ILE A 550 -11.04 -13.53 3.57
N TRP A 551 -11.77 -12.59 3.00
CA TRP A 551 -13.22 -12.43 3.13
C TRP A 551 -13.93 -13.18 2.02
N ARG A 552 -15.07 -13.78 2.33
CA ARG A 552 -16.01 -14.37 1.37
C ARG A 552 -17.28 -13.52 1.33
N VAL A 553 -17.67 -13.09 0.14
CA VAL A 553 -18.91 -12.35 -0.10
C VAL A 553 -19.84 -13.24 -0.93
N SER A 554 -20.96 -13.64 -0.34
CA SER A 554 -21.96 -14.51 -0.98
C SER A 554 -23.31 -13.82 -1.08
N TYR A 555 -24.11 -14.18 -2.10
CA TYR A 555 -25.48 -13.69 -2.23
C TYR A 555 -26.45 -14.67 -1.58
N THR A 556 -27.30 -14.15 -0.69
CA THR A 556 -28.25 -14.96 0.13
C THR A 556 -29.72 -14.66 -0.17
N GLY A 557 -30.01 -13.82 -1.16
CA GLY A 557 -31.36 -13.30 -1.40
C GLY A 557 -31.72 -12.16 -0.45
N GLY A 558 -32.72 -11.34 -0.80
CA GLY A 558 -33.09 -10.14 -0.04
C GLY A 558 -34.51 -9.67 -0.24
#